data_AF-A0A7C4A2U5-F1
#
_entry.id   AF-A0A7C4A2U5-F1
#
_cell.length_a   1.000
_cell.length_b   1.000
_cell.length_c   1.000
_cell.angle_alpha   90.00
_cell.angle_beta   90.00
_cell.angle_gamma   90.00
#
_symmetry.space_group_name_H-M   'P 1'
#
loop_
_entity.id
_entity.type
_entity.pdbx_description
1 polymer ?
#
loop_
_entity_poly.entity_id
_entity_poly.type
_entity_poly.pdbx_seq_one_letter_code
_entity_poly.pdbx_strand_id
1 'polypeptide(L)' 'MNRLTDIEVWQHHKTDAAVLVSTTGDNADAVWIPLSQCEIQLHENGKVWVLTLPKWLAEEKELV' A
#
# COMPACT_ATOMS: atom_id res chain seq x y z
N MET A 1 17.69 12.15 0.38
CA MET A 1 17.02 11.77 -0.88
C MET A 1 15.82 10.90 -0.55
N ASN A 2 14.59 11.37 -0.79
CA ASN A 2 13.38 10.54 -0.68
C ASN A 2 13.33 9.59 -1.87
N ARG A 3 13.56 8.29 -1.64
CA ARG A 3 13.34 7.24 -2.65
C ARG A 3 11.90 6.75 -2.53
N LEU A 4 11.21 6.60 -3.65
CA LEU A 4 9.93 5.92 -3.74
C LEU A 4 10.16 4.42 -3.94
N THR A 5 9.21 3.60 -3.52
CA THR A 5 9.18 2.16 -3.75
C THR A 5 7.77 1.74 -4.15
N ASP A 6 7.70 0.73 -5.00
CA ASP A 6 6.46 0.11 -5.44
C ASP A 6 6.33 -1.25 -4.78
N ILE A 7 5.13 -1.57 -4.26
CA ILE A 7 4.86 -2.80 -3.51
C ILE A 7 3.54 -3.37 -4.02
N GLU A 8 3.52 -4.66 -4.36
CA GLU A 8 2.28 -5.38 -4.63
C GLU A 8 1.55 -5.65 -3.31
N VAL A 9 0.30 -5.22 -3.23
CA VAL A 9 -0.54 -5.34 -2.04
C VAL A 9 -1.95 -5.76 -2.40
N TRP A 10 -2.66 -6.26 -1.40
CA TRP A 10 -4.09 -6.50 -1.44
C TRP A 10 -4.80 -5.31 -0.82
N GLN A 11 -5.72 -4.68 -1.54
CA GLN A 11 -6.56 -3.62 -1.00
C GLN A 11 -7.77 -4.23 -0.31
N HIS A 12 -7.92 -3.95 0.98
CA HIS A 12 -9.06 -4.42 1.78
C HIS A 12 -10.14 -3.37 1.97
N HIS A 13 -9.73 -2.11 2.14
CA HIS A 13 -10.66 -0.99 2.33
C HIS A 13 -10.05 0.31 1.82
N LYS A 14 -10.91 1.26 1.45
CA LYS A 14 -10.51 2.61 1.06
C LYS A 14 -11.49 3.63 1.61
N THR A 15 -10.96 4.68 2.20
CA THR A 15 -11.69 5.87 2.65
C THR A 15 -11.26 7.08 1.81
N ASP A 16 -11.85 8.24 2.08
CA ASP A 16 -11.46 9.49 1.41
C ASP A 16 -10.03 9.94 1.73
N ALA A 17 -9.44 9.46 2.83
CA ALA A 17 -8.13 9.91 3.31
C ALA A 17 -7.05 8.81 3.39
N ALA A 18 -7.44 7.53 3.41
CA ALA A 18 -6.52 6.42 3.62
C ALA A 18 -6.98 5.13 2.94
N VAL A 19 -6.04 4.22 2.69
CA VAL A 19 -6.27 2.88 2.15
C VAL A 19 -5.71 1.82 3.09
N LEU A 20 -6.47 0.74 3.31
CA LEU A 20 -6.07 -0.40 4.13
C LEU A 20 -5.56 -1.51 3.23
N VAL A 21 -4.31 -1.92 3.41
CA VAL A 21 -3.62 -2.85 2.52
C VAL A 21 -2.80 -3.88 3.28
N SER A 22 -2.58 -5.06 2.69
CA SER A 22 -1.70 -6.11 3.23
C SER A 22 -0.80 -6.68 2.12
N THR A 23 0.40 -7.17 2.45
CA THR A 23 1.26 -7.88 1.49
C THR A 23 0.90 -9.38 1.36
N THR A 24 0.24 -9.96 2.36
CA THR A 24 -0.09 -11.40 2.40
C THR A 24 -1.50 -11.72 1.86
N GLY A 25 -2.39 -10.74 1.85
CA GLY A 25 -3.80 -10.91 1.51
C GLY A 25 -4.69 -11.22 2.71
N ASP A 26 -4.13 -11.35 3.92
CA ASP A 26 -4.90 -11.40 5.16
C ASP A 26 -5.35 -9.97 5.54
N ASN A 27 -6.53 -9.84 6.14
CA ASN A 27 -6.99 -8.56 6.66
C ASN A 27 -6.41 -8.28 8.04
N ALA A 28 -6.05 -9.34 8.79
CA ALA A 28 -5.58 -9.25 10.16
C ALA A 28 -4.20 -8.56 10.29
N ASP A 29 -3.39 -8.60 9.24
CA ASP A 29 -2.08 -7.94 9.16
C ASP A 29 -2.11 -6.66 8.30
N ALA A 30 -3.29 -6.19 7.91
CA ALA A 30 -3.42 -5.04 7.04
C ALA A 30 -3.08 -3.72 7.76
N VAL A 31 -2.42 -2.82 7.04
CA VAL A 31 -1.95 -1.52 7.52
C VAL A 31 -2.62 -0.37 6.76
N TRP A 32 -2.92 0.71 7.48
CA TRP A 32 -3.48 1.93 6.90
C TRP A 32 -2.38 2.83 6.35
N ILE A 33 -2.56 3.25 5.09
CA ILE A 33 -1.66 4.17 4.39
C ILE A 33 -2.43 5.44 4.02
N PRO A 34 -1.97 6.63 4.42
CA PRO A 34 -2.60 7.89 4.03
C PRO A 34 -2.49 8.13 2.52
N LEU A 35 -3.61 8.45 1.86
CA LEU A 35 -3.64 8.74 0.42
C LEU A 35 -2.83 10.00 0.06
N SER A 36 -2.58 10.90 1.00
CA SER A 36 -1.69 12.05 0.80
C SER A 36 -0.20 11.67 0.73
N GLN A 37 0.16 10.42 1.03
CA GLN A 37 1.54 9.92 1.07
C GLN A 37 1.77 8.70 0.19
N CYS A 38 0.76 8.25 -0.57
CA CYS A 38 0.89 7.13 -1.50
C CYS A 38 0.05 7.32 -2.76
N GLU A 39 0.42 6.63 -3.81
CA GLU A 39 -0.44 6.35 -4.95
C GLU A 39 -0.78 4.85 -4.94
N ILE A 40 -2.01 4.49 -5.32
CA ILE A 40 -2.43 3.08 -5.42
C ILE A 40 -3.19 2.85 -6.72
N GLN A 41 -2.79 1.82 -7.46
CA GLN A 41 -3.34 1.48 -8.77
C GLN A 41 -3.63 -0.02 -8.86
N LEU A 42 -4.68 -0.41 -9.57
CA LEU A 42 -4.98 -1.82 -9.80
C LEU A 42 -3.97 -2.37 -10.82
N HIS A 43 -3.31 -3.48 -10.50
CA HIS A 43 -2.38 -4.13 -11.42
C HIS A 43 -3.13 -4.70 -12.64
N GLU A 44 -2.48 -4.82 -13.80
CA GLU A 44 -3.10 -5.24 -15.06
C GLU A 44 -3.76 -6.63 -14.98
N ASN A 45 -3.29 -7.49 -14.06
CA ASN A 45 -3.87 -8.82 -13.80
C ASN A 45 -5.18 -8.80 -12.99
N GLY A 46 -5.60 -7.63 -12.50
CA GLY A 46 -6.86 -7.38 -11.79
C GLY A 46 -6.97 -8.00 -10.39
N LYS A 47 -5.92 -8.62 -9.85
CA LYS A 47 -5.97 -9.32 -8.56
C LYS A 47 -5.26 -8.59 -7.43
N VAL A 48 -4.16 -7.91 -7.76
CA VAL A 48 -3.33 -7.18 -6.80
C VAL A 48 -3.29 -5.70 -7.15
N TRP A 49 -2.96 -4.87 -6.17
CA TRP A 49 -2.78 -3.43 -6.32
C TRP A 49 -1.30 -3.10 -6.20
N VAL A 50 -0.84 -2.11 -6.96
CA VAL A 50 0.50 -1.54 -6.81
C VAL A 50 0.38 -0.30 -5.95
N LEU A 51 1.04 -0.33 -4.79
CA LEU A 51 1.17 0.80 -3.88
C LEU A 51 2.55 1.45 -4.06
N THR A 52 2.55 2.71 -4.47
CA THR A 52 3.76 3.54 -4.59
C THR A 52 3.81 4.51 -3.42
N LEU A 53 4.86 4.44 -2.61
CA LEU A 53 5.04 5.29 -1.44
C LEU A 53 6.53 5.56 -1.13
N PRO A 54 6.87 6.56 -0.30
CA PRO A 54 8.24 6.75 0.16
C PRO A 54 8.77 5.51 0.89
N LYS A 55 10.00 5.09 0.57
CA LYS A 55 10.62 3.89 1.15
C LYS A 55 10.64 3.89 2.68
N TRP A 56 10.89 5.05 3.30
CA TRP A 56 10.89 5.17 4.77
C TRP A 56 9.51 4.84 5.37
N LEU A 57 8.41 5.17 4.67
CA LEU A 57 7.06 4.89 5.14
C LEU A 57 6.73 3.40 4.96
N ALA A 58 7.21 2.80 3.87
CA ALA A 58 7.11 1.35 3.67
C ALA A 58 7.81 0.58 4.79
N GLU A 59 9.02 1.01 5.19
CA GLU A 59 9.77 0.42 6.30
C GLU A 59 9.07 0.66 7.65
N GLU A 60 8.56 1.86 7.92
CA GLU A 60 7.81 2.18 9.15
C GLU A 60 6.54 1.33 9.30
N LYS A 61 5.88 1.01 8.18
CA LYS A 61 4.66 0.21 8.12
C LYS A 61 4.92 -1.29 7.95
N GLU A 62 6.18 -1.72 8.02
CA GLU A 62 6.59 -3.12 7.89
C GLU A 62 6.08 -3.78 6.59
N LEU A 63 6.00 -3.00 5.50
CA LEU A 63 5.60 -3.48 4.17
C LEU A 63 6.78 -4.08 3.36
N VAL A 64 8.02 -3.89 3.83
CA VAL A 64 9.28 -4.35 3.22
C VAL A 64 10.30 -4.81 4.26
#